data_AF-A0A8J6XIB3-F1
#
_entry.id   AF-A0A8J6XIB3-F1
#
_cell.length_a   1.000
_cell.length_b   1.000
_cell.length_c   1.000
_cell.angle_alpha   90.00
_cell.angle_beta   90.00
_cell.angle_gamma   90.00
#
_symmetry.space_group_name_H-M   'P 1'
#
loop_
_entity.id
_entity.type
_entity.pdbx_description
1 polymer ?
#
loop_
_entity_poly.entity_id
_entity_poly.type
_entity_poly.pdbx_seq_one_letter_code
_entity_poly.pdbx_strand_id
1 'polypeptide(L)'
;QRLRQLGETDQLVDVIGYQGPSSGIFANTALGSTGDGGSIFIDPRQVSIRDGAKISVNSDGTGNAGNISLIADILNLDNGSEISAQTASSLGGNINLQLGELLLLRRGSQISTNAGTAQKGGDGGNININSKFIVAVPQENSDITANAFLGAGGRVQINTQSILGIQSRPQLTDFSDITASSSFGLAGEVNIYTPDSEPLQNNLIELPENIIDANALIANSCIAKRNNPSASIFLISGNGGLPERPGDADLSPYPTGKIRSVSTSELVGTNSKRNANKKISAPIVEAQGIYRLVNGELVLSRECS
;
A
#
# COMPACT_ATOMS: atom_id res chain seq x y z
N GLN A 1 -14.35 -15.39 -35.93
CA GLN A 1 -13.89 -15.08 -37.31
C GLN A 1 -12.96 -13.89 -37.24
N ARG A 2 -11.71 -13.98 -37.71
CA ARG A 2 -10.79 -12.83 -37.80
C ARG A 2 -10.26 -12.75 -39.23
N LEU A 3 -10.54 -11.64 -39.92
CA LEU A 3 -10.05 -11.33 -41.26
C LEU A 3 -8.54 -11.06 -41.18
N ARG A 4 -7.77 -11.75 -42.03
CA ARG A 4 -6.30 -11.69 -42.08
C ARG A 4 -5.84 -10.51 -42.93
N GLN A 5 -4.82 -9.80 -42.48
CA GLN A 5 -4.00 -8.91 -43.30
C GLN A 5 -2.61 -9.56 -43.43
N LEU A 6 -2.17 -9.78 -44.67
CA LEU A 6 -0.92 -10.45 -45.01
C LEU A 6 0.28 -9.56 -44.65
N GLY A 7 1.16 -9.99 -43.74
CA GLY A 7 2.47 -9.35 -43.55
C GLY A 7 3.10 -9.43 -42.15
N GLU A 8 2.34 -9.70 -41.09
CA GLU A 8 2.93 -9.94 -39.76
C GLU A 8 3.29 -11.42 -39.60
N THR A 9 4.48 -11.69 -39.05
CA THR A 9 4.81 -12.98 -38.45
C THR A 9 3.83 -13.22 -37.30
N ASP A 10 2.74 -13.89 -37.63
CA ASP A 10 1.70 -14.34 -36.71
C ASP A 10 2.34 -15.32 -35.71
N GLN A 11 2.94 -14.79 -34.64
CA GLN A 11 3.16 -15.60 -33.47
C GLN A 11 1.77 -16.00 -33.00
N LEU A 12 1.38 -17.24 -33.27
CA LEU A 12 0.17 -17.85 -32.73
C LEU A 12 0.21 -17.70 -31.21
N VAL A 13 -0.45 -16.65 -30.71
CA VAL A 13 -0.71 -16.50 -29.29
C VAL A 13 -1.96 -17.32 -29.03
N ASP A 14 -1.80 -18.45 -28.35
CA ASP A 14 -2.94 -19.22 -27.89
C ASP A 14 -3.62 -18.46 -26.75
N VAL A 15 -4.82 -17.93 -27.03
CA VAL A 15 -5.63 -17.16 -26.09
C VAL A 15 -6.96 -17.86 -25.94
N ILE A 16 -7.26 -18.29 -24.72
CA ILE A 16 -8.56 -18.85 -24.36
C ILE A 16 -9.36 -17.78 -23.62
N GLY A 17 -10.57 -17.50 -24.11
CA GLY A 17 -11.48 -16.51 -23.53
C GLY A 17 -12.87 -17.09 -23.28
N TYR A 18 -13.34 -17.03 -22.04
CA TYR A 18 -14.72 -17.37 -21.68
C TYR A 18 -15.46 -16.14 -21.18
N GLN A 19 -16.68 -15.93 -21.69
CA GLN A 19 -17.48 -14.76 -21.35
C GLN A 19 -18.95 -15.15 -21.12
N GLY A 20 -19.52 -14.71 -20.00
CA GLY A 20 -20.93 -14.89 -19.66
C GLY A 20 -21.19 -16.06 -18.70
N PRO A 21 -22.33 -16.04 -17.97
CA PRO A 21 -22.61 -16.95 -16.86
C PRO A 21 -22.86 -18.42 -17.27
N SER A 22 -22.98 -18.71 -18.57
CA SER A 22 -23.13 -20.07 -19.10
C SER A 22 -21.93 -20.52 -19.94
N SER A 23 -20.82 -19.79 -19.88
CA SER A 23 -19.59 -20.12 -20.61
C SER A 23 -18.56 -20.71 -19.67
N GLY A 24 -17.84 -21.75 -20.14
CA GLY A 24 -16.81 -22.37 -19.32
C GLY A 24 -16.32 -23.72 -19.80
N ILE A 25 -15.43 -24.31 -18.99
CA ILE A 25 -14.99 -25.70 -19.10
C ILE A 25 -15.44 -26.44 -17.85
N PHE A 26 -16.09 -27.59 -18.04
CA PHE A 26 -16.72 -28.32 -16.93
C PHE A 26 -16.36 -29.81 -17.00
N ALA A 27 -16.00 -30.37 -15.84
CA ALA A 27 -15.90 -31.80 -15.61
C ALA A 27 -16.57 -32.16 -14.28
N ASN A 28 -17.73 -31.57 -14.02
CA ASN A 28 -18.46 -31.70 -12.77
C ASN A 28 -19.21 -33.03 -12.68
N THR A 29 -19.46 -33.50 -11.46
CA THR A 29 -20.43 -34.56 -11.22
C THR A 29 -21.77 -33.98 -10.78
N ALA A 30 -22.87 -34.58 -11.24
CA ALA A 30 -24.21 -34.16 -10.86
C ALA A 30 -24.61 -34.65 -9.45
N LEU A 31 -25.66 -34.04 -8.90
CA LEU A 31 -26.32 -34.48 -7.66
C LEU A 31 -26.68 -35.97 -7.74
N GLY A 32 -26.36 -36.71 -6.66
CA GLY A 32 -26.60 -38.15 -6.57
C GLY A 32 -25.53 -39.02 -7.24
N SER A 33 -24.55 -38.43 -7.92
CA SER A 33 -23.35 -39.15 -8.36
C SER A 33 -22.53 -39.63 -7.17
N THR A 34 -21.98 -40.83 -7.27
CA THR A 34 -20.98 -41.35 -6.32
C THR A 34 -19.55 -41.27 -6.85
N GLY A 35 -19.38 -40.86 -8.12
CA GLY A 35 -18.07 -40.65 -8.72
C GLY A 35 -17.44 -39.33 -8.28
N ASP A 36 -16.12 -39.25 -8.42
CA ASP A 36 -15.35 -38.04 -8.18
C ASP A 36 -15.43 -37.06 -9.38
N GLY A 37 -15.18 -35.79 -9.10
CA GLY A 37 -15.00 -34.75 -10.12
C GLY A 37 -13.89 -35.11 -11.12
N GLY A 38 -14.09 -34.70 -12.37
CA GLY A 38 -13.12 -34.98 -13.44
C GLY A 38 -11.84 -34.16 -13.33
N SER A 39 -10.98 -34.28 -14.34
CA SER A 39 -9.75 -33.50 -14.42
C SER A 39 -9.75 -32.61 -15.66
N ILE A 40 -9.34 -31.36 -15.48
CA ILE A 40 -9.19 -30.36 -16.55
C ILE A 40 -7.72 -29.97 -16.63
N PHE A 41 -7.17 -30.02 -17.85
CA PHE A 41 -5.83 -29.55 -18.19
C PHE A 41 -5.91 -28.48 -19.27
N ILE A 42 -5.27 -27.34 -19.05
CA ILE A 42 -5.33 -26.14 -19.90
C ILE A 42 -3.90 -25.59 -20.01
N ASP A 43 -3.38 -25.43 -21.24
CA ASP A 43 -2.01 -24.95 -21.50
C ASP A 43 -1.91 -23.92 -22.66
N PRO A 44 -2.69 -22.82 -22.64
CA PRO A 44 -2.53 -21.71 -23.58
C PRO A 44 -1.53 -20.69 -23.03
N ARG A 45 -1.12 -19.71 -23.84
CA ARG A 45 -0.29 -18.60 -23.33
C ARG A 45 -1.08 -17.66 -22.42
N GLN A 46 -2.35 -17.42 -22.73
CA GLN A 46 -3.18 -16.51 -21.93
C GLN A 46 -4.59 -17.06 -21.74
N VAL A 47 -5.11 -16.91 -20.51
CA VAL A 47 -6.47 -17.26 -20.15
C VAL A 47 -7.19 -16.02 -19.63
N SER A 48 -8.38 -15.74 -20.19
CA SER A 48 -9.30 -14.73 -19.66
C SER A 48 -10.65 -15.37 -19.37
N ILE A 49 -11.09 -15.29 -18.12
CA ILE A 49 -12.40 -15.73 -17.67
C ILE A 49 -13.13 -14.50 -17.16
N ARG A 50 -14.30 -14.20 -17.72
CA ARG A 50 -15.01 -12.95 -17.44
C ARG A 50 -16.52 -13.12 -17.41
N ASP A 51 -17.18 -12.17 -16.76
CA ASP A 51 -18.64 -12.01 -16.75
C ASP A 51 -19.37 -13.28 -16.27
N GLY A 52 -18.91 -13.86 -15.16
CA GLY A 52 -19.51 -15.05 -14.55
C GLY A 52 -19.12 -16.39 -15.19
N ALA A 53 -18.23 -16.40 -16.19
CA ALA A 53 -17.73 -17.64 -16.77
C ALA A 53 -16.92 -18.49 -15.77
N LYS A 54 -16.86 -19.81 -15.99
CA LYS A 54 -16.27 -20.75 -15.03
C LYS A 54 -15.34 -21.80 -15.64
N ILE A 55 -14.33 -22.23 -14.87
CA ILE A 55 -13.67 -23.52 -15.05
C ILE A 55 -13.96 -24.34 -13.81
N SER A 56 -14.58 -25.50 -13.96
CA SER A 56 -15.10 -26.23 -12.81
C SER A 56 -14.91 -27.75 -12.92
N VAL A 57 -14.52 -28.34 -11.80
CA VAL A 57 -14.43 -29.80 -11.58
C VAL A 57 -15.16 -30.19 -10.30
N ASN A 58 -16.27 -29.50 -10.02
CA ASN A 58 -17.00 -29.63 -8.77
C ASN A 58 -17.65 -31.02 -8.62
N SER A 59 -17.81 -31.43 -7.37
CA SER A 59 -18.61 -32.59 -7.02
C SER A 59 -19.90 -32.16 -6.32
N ASP A 60 -21.01 -32.18 -7.06
CA ASP A 60 -22.35 -32.03 -6.46
C ASP A 60 -22.85 -33.36 -5.86
N GLY A 61 -22.14 -34.46 -6.13
CA GLY A 61 -22.44 -35.80 -5.63
C GLY A 61 -21.91 -36.05 -4.22
N THR A 62 -21.58 -37.31 -3.93
CA THR A 62 -20.92 -37.72 -2.68
C THR A 62 -19.43 -37.99 -2.87
N GLY A 63 -18.93 -37.93 -4.11
CA GLY A 63 -17.51 -38.08 -4.41
C GLY A 63 -16.70 -36.82 -4.09
N ASN A 64 -15.39 -36.93 -4.23
CA ASN A 64 -14.48 -35.80 -4.06
C ASN A 64 -14.57 -34.86 -5.27
N ALA A 65 -14.23 -33.59 -5.08
CA ALA A 65 -14.04 -32.70 -6.22
C ALA A 65 -12.74 -33.03 -6.98
N GLY A 66 -12.72 -32.66 -8.26
CA GLY A 66 -11.69 -33.07 -9.20
C GLY A 66 -10.43 -32.21 -9.18
N ASN A 67 -9.69 -32.22 -10.29
CA ASN A 67 -8.41 -31.52 -10.42
C ASN A 67 -8.40 -30.55 -11.59
N ILE A 68 -7.90 -29.33 -11.37
CA ILE A 68 -7.60 -28.35 -12.42
C ILE A 68 -6.09 -28.13 -12.46
N SER A 69 -5.50 -28.27 -13.64
CA SER A 69 -4.13 -27.86 -13.92
C SER A 69 -4.15 -26.86 -15.07
N LEU A 70 -3.67 -25.64 -14.79
CA LEU A 70 -3.61 -24.56 -15.76
C LEU A 70 -2.16 -24.06 -15.84
N ILE A 71 -1.61 -24.13 -17.04
CA ILE A 71 -0.31 -23.58 -17.40
C ILE A 71 -0.56 -22.41 -18.35
N ALA A 72 -0.05 -21.23 -18.03
CA ALA A 72 -0.17 -20.04 -18.89
C ALA A 72 0.90 -19.01 -18.52
N ASP A 73 1.05 -17.94 -19.30
CA ASP A 73 1.81 -16.77 -18.87
C ASP A 73 0.92 -15.84 -18.02
N ILE A 74 -0.33 -15.65 -18.46
CA ILE A 74 -1.28 -14.71 -17.85
C ILE A 74 -2.63 -15.38 -17.63
N LEU A 75 -3.16 -15.24 -16.43
CA LEU A 75 -4.54 -15.59 -16.07
C LEU A 75 -5.26 -14.35 -15.55
N ASN A 76 -6.33 -13.94 -16.23
CA ASN A 76 -7.21 -12.85 -15.83
C ASN A 76 -8.59 -13.40 -15.46
N LEU A 77 -8.95 -13.25 -14.19
CA LEU A 77 -10.29 -13.52 -13.67
C LEU A 77 -11.00 -12.19 -13.41
N ASP A 78 -12.18 -12.04 -13.99
CA ASP A 78 -12.90 -10.80 -13.99
C ASP A 78 -14.42 -10.96 -13.82
N ASN A 79 -15.04 -10.01 -13.10
CA ASN A 79 -16.49 -9.83 -13.02
C ASN A 79 -17.26 -11.12 -12.66
N GLY A 80 -17.06 -11.60 -11.44
CA GLY A 80 -17.74 -12.77 -10.90
C GLY A 80 -17.31 -14.11 -11.51
N SER A 81 -16.18 -14.14 -12.21
CA SER A 81 -15.63 -15.37 -12.79
C SER A 81 -15.08 -16.32 -11.73
N GLU A 82 -15.03 -17.61 -12.04
CA GLU A 82 -14.69 -18.63 -11.05
C GLU A 82 -13.82 -19.76 -11.61
N ILE A 83 -12.77 -20.14 -10.87
CA ILE A 83 -12.09 -21.44 -11.01
C ILE A 83 -12.44 -22.27 -9.77
N SER A 84 -13.12 -23.40 -9.96
CA SER A 84 -13.80 -24.12 -8.87
C SER A 84 -13.47 -25.61 -8.88
N ALA A 85 -13.07 -26.13 -7.73
CA ALA A 85 -13.01 -27.56 -7.43
C ALA A 85 -13.65 -27.81 -6.06
N GLN A 86 -14.91 -27.36 -5.94
CA GLN A 86 -15.69 -27.41 -4.70
C GLN A 86 -16.47 -28.72 -4.56
N THR A 87 -16.76 -29.10 -3.32
CA THR A 87 -17.67 -30.22 -3.04
C THR A 87 -18.68 -29.91 -1.94
N ALA A 88 -19.90 -30.43 -2.09
CA ALA A 88 -20.90 -30.36 -1.03
C ALA A 88 -20.61 -31.34 0.13
N SER A 89 -19.82 -32.39 -0.12
CA SER A 89 -19.43 -33.39 0.88
C SER A 89 -18.12 -34.08 0.51
N SER A 90 -17.37 -34.59 1.49
CA SER A 90 -16.04 -35.22 1.28
C SER A 90 -14.91 -34.20 1.05
N LEU A 91 -13.93 -34.51 0.20
CA LEU A 91 -12.73 -33.70 0.02
C LEU A 91 -12.90 -32.69 -1.12
N GLY A 92 -12.53 -31.44 -0.86
CA GLY A 92 -12.32 -30.44 -1.90
C GLY A 92 -11.20 -30.86 -2.86
N GLY A 93 -11.27 -30.35 -4.09
CA GLY A 93 -10.38 -30.77 -5.17
C GLY A 93 -9.04 -30.05 -5.13
N ASN A 94 -8.26 -30.22 -6.21
CA ASN A 94 -6.96 -29.55 -6.34
C ASN A 94 -6.96 -28.58 -7.51
N ILE A 95 -6.48 -27.36 -7.27
CA ILE A 95 -6.24 -26.35 -8.32
C ILE A 95 -4.75 -26.06 -8.35
N ASN A 96 -4.12 -26.33 -9.49
CA ASN A 96 -2.70 -26.05 -9.73
C ASN A 96 -2.57 -25.02 -10.85
N LEU A 97 -2.11 -23.82 -10.52
CA LEU A 97 -1.89 -22.72 -11.46
C LEU A 97 -0.38 -22.49 -11.61
N GLN A 98 0.15 -22.72 -12.81
CA GLN A 98 1.54 -22.44 -13.17
C GLN A 98 1.54 -21.28 -14.17
N LEU A 99 1.78 -20.08 -13.65
CA LEU A 99 1.72 -18.83 -14.38
C LEU A 99 3.13 -18.27 -14.59
N GLY A 100 3.47 -17.95 -15.83
CA GLY A 100 4.77 -17.37 -16.18
C GLY A 100 4.94 -15.93 -15.69
N GLU A 101 3.85 -15.16 -15.63
CA GLU A 101 3.90 -13.72 -15.37
C GLU A 101 2.85 -13.25 -14.35
N LEU A 102 1.55 -13.41 -14.62
CA LEU A 102 0.51 -12.67 -13.89
C LEU A 102 -0.75 -13.49 -13.60
N LEU A 103 -1.17 -13.44 -12.34
CA LEU A 103 -2.56 -13.68 -11.92
C LEU A 103 -3.21 -12.33 -11.60
N LEU A 104 -4.23 -11.96 -12.37
CA LEU A 104 -5.04 -10.77 -12.14
C LEU A 104 -6.44 -11.18 -11.67
N LEU A 105 -6.85 -10.68 -10.50
CA LEU A 105 -8.14 -10.92 -9.88
C LEU A 105 -8.94 -9.62 -9.80
N ARG A 106 -10.14 -9.62 -10.40
CA ARG A 106 -10.98 -8.43 -10.51
C ARG A 106 -12.45 -8.72 -10.26
N ARG A 107 -13.13 -7.71 -9.72
CA ARG A 107 -14.59 -7.61 -9.54
C ARG A 107 -15.27 -8.91 -9.09
N GLY A 108 -15.03 -9.37 -7.86
CA GLY A 108 -15.75 -10.53 -7.32
C GLY A 108 -15.28 -11.88 -7.84
N SER A 109 -14.05 -11.98 -8.36
CA SER A 109 -13.57 -13.21 -8.98
C SER A 109 -12.97 -14.18 -7.97
N GLN A 110 -13.27 -15.47 -8.14
CA GLN A 110 -12.98 -16.48 -7.12
C GLN A 110 -12.11 -17.63 -7.66
N ILE A 111 -11.18 -18.10 -6.83
CA ILE A 111 -10.52 -19.40 -6.97
C ILE A 111 -10.88 -20.21 -5.73
N SER A 112 -11.58 -21.34 -5.88
CA SER A 112 -12.17 -22.03 -4.74
C SER A 112 -12.06 -23.54 -4.78
N THR A 113 -11.65 -24.11 -3.65
CA THR A 113 -11.69 -25.55 -3.35
C THR A 113 -12.45 -25.82 -2.06
N ASN A 114 -13.45 -24.99 -1.75
CA ASN A 114 -14.23 -25.10 -0.53
C ASN A 114 -14.97 -26.44 -0.45
N ALA A 115 -15.15 -26.94 0.77
CA ALA A 115 -15.81 -28.21 1.02
C ALA A 115 -16.82 -28.16 2.16
N GLY A 116 -17.89 -28.92 1.99
CA GLY A 116 -18.91 -29.11 3.01
C GLY A 116 -19.95 -28.01 3.07
N THR A 117 -21.00 -28.29 3.85
CA THR A 117 -22.18 -27.45 4.07
C THR A 117 -22.62 -27.57 5.52
N ALA A 118 -23.67 -26.83 5.92
CA ALA A 118 -24.24 -26.96 7.26
C ALA A 118 -24.74 -28.37 7.60
N GLN A 119 -25.14 -29.14 6.59
CA GLN A 119 -25.73 -30.47 6.76
C GLN A 119 -24.76 -31.61 6.43
N LYS A 120 -23.67 -31.32 5.71
CA LYS A 120 -22.72 -32.31 5.24
C LYS A 120 -21.30 -31.85 5.54
N GLY A 121 -20.51 -32.71 6.19
CA GLY A 121 -19.09 -32.43 6.41
C GLY A 121 -18.27 -32.48 5.12
N GLY A 122 -17.06 -31.96 5.18
CA GLY A 122 -16.08 -32.02 4.11
C GLY A 122 -14.83 -31.25 4.46
N ASP A 123 -13.68 -31.72 3.97
CA ASP A 123 -12.39 -31.11 4.20
C ASP A 123 -12.00 -30.27 2.98
N GLY A 124 -11.52 -29.04 3.21
CA GLY A 124 -11.14 -28.11 2.16
C GLY A 124 -10.03 -28.68 1.27
N GLY A 125 -10.06 -28.33 -0.02
CA GLY A 125 -9.10 -28.81 -1.01
C GLY A 125 -7.74 -28.09 -0.99
N ASN A 126 -6.94 -28.30 -2.03
CA ASN A 126 -5.63 -27.66 -2.16
C ASN A 126 -5.57 -26.69 -3.34
N ILE A 127 -4.98 -25.52 -3.11
CA ILE A 127 -4.70 -24.52 -4.14
C ILE A 127 -3.19 -24.29 -4.16
N ASN A 128 -2.54 -24.59 -5.29
CA ASN A 128 -1.14 -24.28 -5.54
C ASN A 128 -1.05 -23.23 -6.66
N ILE A 129 -0.42 -22.09 -6.38
CA ILE A 129 -0.22 -21.01 -7.34
C ILE A 129 1.26 -20.72 -7.45
N ASN A 130 1.79 -20.77 -8.66
CA ASN A 130 3.08 -20.22 -9.01
C ASN A 130 2.83 -19.10 -10.03
N SER A 131 3.28 -17.89 -9.75
CA SER A 131 3.16 -16.73 -10.65
C SER A 131 4.28 -15.75 -10.33
N LYS A 132 4.73 -14.89 -11.25
CA LYS A 132 5.64 -13.80 -10.83
C LYS A 132 4.88 -12.74 -10.04
N PHE A 133 3.68 -12.39 -10.49
CA PHE A 133 2.85 -11.38 -9.87
C PHE A 133 1.45 -11.93 -9.60
N ILE A 134 0.92 -11.59 -8.43
CA ILE A 134 -0.48 -11.78 -8.09
C ILE A 134 -1.05 -10.42 -7.71
N VAL A 135 -2.05 -9.98 -8.45
CA VAL A 135 -2.66 -8.66 -8.26
C VAL A 135 -4.16 -8.83 -8.13
N ALA A 136 -4.71 -8.39 -7.00
CA ALA A 136 -6.13 -8.11 -6.88
C ALA A 136 -6.33 -6.60 -6.77
N VAL A 137 -7.33 -6.06 -7.45
CA VAL A 137 -7.62 -4.62 -7.37
C VAL A 137 -8.27 -4.33 -6.01
N PRO A 138 -7.79 -3.33 -5.24
CA PRO A 138 -8.41 -2.96 -3.97
C PRO A 138 -9.89 -2.64 -4.14
N GLN A 139 -10.71 -3.06 -3.17
CA GLN A 139 -12.17 -2.85 -3.16
C GLN A 139 -12.94 -3.58 -4.28
N GLU A 140 -12.29 -4.42 -5.08
CA GLU A 140 -12.97 -5.29 -6.05
C GLU A 140 -13.26 -6.70 -5.50
N ASN A 141 -12.99 -6.95 -4.21
CA ASN A 141 -13.29 -8.17 -3.43
C ASN A 141 -13.16 -9.49 -4.20
N SER A 142 -11.94 -9.97 -4.44
CA SER A 142 -11.69 -11.23 -5.15
C SER A 142 -10.90 -12.20 -4.29
N ASP A 143 -11.35 -13.45 -4.21
CA ASP A 143 -10.89 -14.37 -3.16
C ASP A 143 -10.25 -15.65 -3.68
N ILE A 144 -9.33 -16.16 -2.87
CA ILE A 144 -8.73 -17.50 -3.00
C ILE A 144 -9.11 -18.28 -1.75
N THR A 145 -9.90 -19.35 -1.90
CA THR A 145 -10.57 -19.99 -0.77
C THR A 145 -10.44 -21.51 -0.79
N ALA A 146 -9.96 -22.08 0.31
CA ALA A 146 -9.88 -23.53 0.55
C ALA A 146 -10.55 -23.88 1.89
N ASN A 147 -11.74 -23.32 2.13
CA ASN A 147 -12.42 -23.41 3.41
C ASN A 147 -13.20 -24.71 3.58
N ALA A 148 -13.51 -25.03 4.83
CA ALA A 148 -14.40 -26.12 5.21
C ALA A 148 -15.54 -25.66 6.13
N PHE A 149 -16.65 -26.39 6.12
CA PHE A 149 -17.72 -26.15 7.10
C PHE A 149 -17.51 -26.98 8.39
N LEU A 150 -17.72 -28.30 8.34
CA LEU A 150 -17.48 -29.19 9.50
C LEU A 150 -16.09 -29.85 9.51
N GLY A 151 -15.47 -30.03 8.34
CA GLY A 151 -14.17 -30.72 8.21
C GLY A 151 -12.99 -29.77 8.41
N ALA A 152 -11.78 -30.24 8.14
CA ALA A 152 -10.58 -29.43 8.21
C ALA A 152 -10.50 -28.45 7.03
N GLY A 153 -10.04 -27.22 7.27
CA GLY A 153 -9.67 -26.29 6.20
C GLY A 153 -8.55 -26.87 5.34
N GLY A 154 -8.49 -26.43 4.09
CA GLY A 154 -7.57 -26.93 3.09
C GLY A 154 -6.18 -26.31 3.15
N ARG A 155 -5.46 -26.37 2.03
CA ARG A 155 -4.14 -25.75 1.90
C ARG A 155 -4.11 -24.77 0.74
N VAL A 156 -3.63 -23.56 0.99
CA VAL A 156 -3.29 -22.60 -0.06
C VAL A 156 -1.79 -22.35 -0.04
N GLN A 157 -1.10 -22.74 -1.10
CA GLN A 157 0.33 -22.51 -1.27
C GLN A 157 0.57 -21.58 -2.47
N ILE A 158 1.25 -20.47 -2.22
CA ILE A 158 1.53 -19.45 -3.21
C ILE A 158 3.03 -19.22 -3.28
N ASN A 159 3.59 -19.36 -4.47
CA ASN A 159 4.95 -18.95 -4.79
C ASN A 159 4.85 -17.76 -5.75
N THR A 160 5.29 -16.58 -5.31
CA THR A 160 5.21 -15.37 -6.14
C THR A 160 6.34 -14.40 -5.89
N GLN A 161 6.73 -13.59 -6.87
CA GLN A 161 7.70 -12.51 -6.62
C GLN A 161 7.04 -11.35 -5.86
N SER A 162 5.76 -11.08 -6.12
CA SER A 162 5.00 -10.05 -5.42
C SER A 162 3.51 -10.38 -5.38
N ILE A 163 2.85 -9.94 -4.30
CA ILE A 163 1.40 -10.04 -4.11
C ILE A 163 0.85 -8.68 -3.68
N LEU A 164 -0.17 -8.19 -4.39
CA LEU A 164 -0.71 -6.85 -4.21
C LEU A 164 -2.24 -6.88 -4.13
N GLY A 165 -2.80 -6.14 -3.17
CA GLY A 165 -4.24 -5.89 -3.06
C GLY A 165 -5.10 -7.08 -2.61
N ILE A 166 -4.48 -8.20 -2.22
CA ILE A 166 -5.11 -9.37 -1.61
C ILE A 166 -4.30 -9.79 -0.37
N GLN A 167 -4.97 -10.28 0.68
CA GLN A 167 -4.31 -10.62 1.94
C GLN A 167 -4.85 -11.93 2.53
N SER A 168 -3.97 -12.71 3.17
CA SER A 168 -4.40 -13.86 3.98
C SER A 168 -5.11 -13.39 5.26
N ARG A 169 -6.33 -13.88 5.47
CA ARG A 169 -7.13 -13.60 6.67
C ARG A 169 -7.83 -14.88 7.16
N PRO A 170 -8.19 -14.99 8.44
CA PRO A 170 -8.92 -16.16 8.94
C PRO A 170 -10.37 -16.26 8.43
N GLN A 171 -10.96 -15.14 8.01
CA GLN A 171 -12.35 -15.00 7.58
C GLN A 171 -12.42 -14.03 6.40
N LEU A 172 -13.42 -14.22 5.54
CA LEU A 172 -13.69 -13.31 4.42
C LEU A 172 -14.15 -11.94 4.92
N THR A 173 -13.83 -10.92 4.14
CA THR A 173 -14.11 -9.50 4.36
C THR A 173 -14.70 -8.89 3.07
N ASP A 174 -14.92 -7.58 3.07
CA ASP A 174 -15.30 -6.84 1.84
C ASP A 174 -14.08 -6.56 0.93
N PHE A 175 -12.90 -7.07 1.30
CA PHE A 175 -11.66 -6.96 0.53
C PHE A 175 -11.23 -8.33 0.05
N SER A 176 -10.40 -8.36 -1.00
CA SER A 176 -9.81 -9.57 -1.53
C SER A 176 -9.07 -10.36 -0.45
N ASP A 177 -9.45 -11.62 -0.27
CA ASP A 177 -8.98 -12.49 0.80
C ASP A 177 -8.36 -13.80 0.31
N ILE A 178 -7.41 -14.31 1.08
CA ILE A 178 -6.90 -15.69 0.97
C ILE A 178 -7.27 -16.42 2.24
N THR A 179 -8.06 -17.50 2.13
CA THR A 179 -8.61 -18.22 3.29
C THR A 179 -8.47 -19.72 3.10
N ALA A 180 -8.15 -20.41 4.20
CA ALA A 180 -8.17 -21.87 4.30
C ALA A 180 -8.72 -22.27 5.67
N SER A 181 -9.78 -21.62 6.13
CA SER A 181 -10.34 -21.79 7.48
C SER A 181 -11.41 -22.88 7.54
N SER A 182 -11.81 -23.23 8.76
CA SER A 182 -12.99 -24.07 8.99
C SER A 182 -13.92 -23.42 10.00
N SER A 183 -15.23 -23.60 9.81
CA SER A 183 -16.24 -23.08 10.75
C SER A 183 -16.30 -23.89 12.04
N PHE A 184 -16.22 -25.23 11.94
CA PHE A 184 -16.36 -26.14 13.08
C PHE A 184 -15.24 -27.20 13.17
N GLY A 185 -14.39 -27.30 12.14
CA GLY A 185 -13.23 -28.17 12.15
C GLY A 185 -11.93 -27.42 12.41
N LEU A 186 -10.81 -28.07 12.13
CA LEU A 186 -9.49 -27.47 12.25
C LEU A 186 -9.25 -26.47 11.11
N ALA A 187 -8.63 -25.33 11.40
CA ALA A 187 -8.18 -24.43 10.36
C ALA A 187 -7.07 -25.08 9.53
N GLY A 188 -7.11 -24.83 8.22
CA GLY A 188 -6.08 -25.20 7.27
C GLY A 188 -4.92 -24.20 7.24
N GLU A 189 -4.12 -24.28 6.18
CA GLU A 189 -2.84 -23.59 6.08
C GLU A 189 -2.77 -22.68 4.85
N VAL A 190 -2.28 -21.46 5.03
CA VAL A 190 -2.01 -20.51 3.94
C VAL A 190 -0.52 -20.14 4.00
N ASN A 191 0.25 -20.65 3.04
CA ASN A 191 1.68 -20.38 2.90
C ASN A 191 1.95 -19.53 1.67
N ILE A 192 2.54 -18.35 1.88
CA ILE A 192 2.91 -17.42 0.80
C ILE A 192 4.43 -17.26 0.84
N TYR A 193 5.09 -17.77 -0.18
CA TYR A 193 6.52 -17.65 -0.39
C TYR A 193 6.78 -16.53 -1.39
N THR A 194 7.34 -15.43 -0.89
CA THR A 194 7.94 -14.39 -1.72
C THR A 194 9.46 -14.47 -1.59
N PRO A 195 10.23 -14.52 -2.69
CA PRO A 195 11.68 -14.46 -2.60
C PRO A 195 12.03 -13.18 -1.85
N ASP A 196 12.85 -13.36 -0.82
CA ASP A 196 13.21 -12.32 0.13
C ASP A 196 13.92 -11.18 -0.61
N SER A 197 13.17 -10.15 -0.98
CA SER A 197 13.76 -8.85 -1.29
C SER A 197 13.74 -8.06 0.00
N GLU A 198 14.60 -8.39 0.96
CA GLU A 198 14.97 -7.44 2.00
C GLU A 198 15.38 -6.13 1.29
N PRO A 199 14.59 -5.06 1.33
CA PRO A 199 15.06 -3.76 0.95
C PRO A 199 15.76 -3.23 2.19
N LEU A 200 17.00 -3.65 2.46
CA LEU A 200 17.82 -3.06 3.53
C LEU A 200 17.03 -2.90 4.84
N GLN A 201 16.43 -3.98 5.36
CA GLN A 201 15.84 -3.91 6.71
C GLN A 201 16.99 -3.70 7.69
N ASN A 202 17.08 -2.48 8.25
CA ASN A 202 18.06 -1.96 9.21
C ASN A 202 19.20 -1.09 8.66
N ASN A 203 18.90 -0.05 7.87
CA ASN A 203 19.75 1.14 7.95
C ASN A 203 19.03 2.48 7.74
N LEU A 204 17.84 2.62 8.34
CA LEU A 204 17.44 3.93 8.82
C LEU A 204 18.24 4.19 10.10
N ILE A 205 19.52 4.54 9.93
CA ILE A 205 20.23 5.28 10.97
C ILE A 205 19.40 6.55 11.16
N GLU A 206 18.71 6.70 12.28
CA GLU A 206 18.40 8.05 12.75
C GLU A 206 19.74 8.76 12.79
N LEU A 207 19.95 9.73 11.89
CA LEU A 207 21.11 10.60 12.00
C LEU A 207 21.06 11.16 13.41
N PRO A 208 22.11 10.97 14.22
CA PRO A 208 22.10 11.52 15.56
C PRO A 208 21.86 13.03 15.45
N GLU A 209 20.73 13.53 15.98
CA GLU A 209 20.43 14.97 16.11
C GLU A 209 21.33 15.66 17.15
N ASN A 210 22.55 15.15 17.35
CA ASN A 210 23.58 15.95 17.97
C ASN A 210 24.04 16.96 16.92
N ILE A 211 23.37 18.11 16.90
CA ILE A 211 23.96 19.35 16.42
C ILE A 211 25.28 19.46 17.18
N ILE A 212 26.38 19.19 16.48
CA ILE A 212 27.69 19.50 17.00
C ILE A 212 27.71 21.02 17.13
N ASP A 213 27.54 21.52 18.36
CA ASP A 213 27.75 22.94 18.65
C ASP A 213 29.23 23.22 18.42
N ALA A 214 29.56 23.75 17.25
CA ALA A 214 30.92 24.12 16.89
C ALA A 214 31.52 25.10 17.91
N ASN A 215 30.69 25.84 18.67
CA ASN A 215 31.17 26.73 19.73
C ASN A 215 31.67 25.95 20.96
N ALA A 216 31.10 24.78 21.26
CA ALA A 216 31.54 23.92 22.37
C ALA A 216 32.89 23.23 22.08
N LEU A 217 33.21 22.98 20.79
CA LEU A 217 34.51 22.46 20.36
C LEU A 217 35.62 23.50 20.37
N ILE A 218 35.29 24.79 20.15
CA ILE A 218 36.26 25.89 20.23
C ILE A 218 36.60 26.22 21.70
N ALA A 219 35.62 26.10 22.61
CA ALA A 219 35.78 26.42 24.03
C ALA A 219 36.78 25.52 24.78
N ASN A 220 37.09 24.32 24.27
CA ASN A 220 38.00 23.36 24.90
C ASN A 220 39.38 23.25 24.21
N SER A 221 39.72 24.16 23.30
CA SER A 221 41.07 24.21 22.73
C SER A 221 42.05 24.90 23.69
N CYS A 222 42.89 24.12 24.37
CA CYS A 222 44.03 24.63 25.15
C CYS A 222 45.19 25.18 24.29
N ILE A 223 44.91 25.68 23.09
CA ILE A 223 45.91 26.24 22.17
C ILE A 223 45.59 27.72 21.92
N ALA A 224 45.61 28.54 22.98
CA ALA A 224 46.01 29.95 22.93
C ALA A 224 45.94 30.61 24.31
N LYS A 225 46.79 30.20 25.26
CA LYS A 225 47.28 31.19 26.23
C LYS A 225 48.28 32.10 25.51
N ARG A 226 47.78 33.17 24.88
CA ARG A 226 48.62 34.31 24.44
C ARG A 226 48.10 35.58 25.10
N ASN A 227 48.92 36.11 26.01
CA ASN A 227 48.73 37.39 26.69
C ASN A 227 49.04 38.59 25.77
N ASN A 228 48.32 38.76 24.66
CA ASN A 228 48.34 40.04 23.94
C ASN A 228 47.13 40.17 22.99
N PRO A 229 46.32 41.25 23.08
CA PRO A 229 45.13 41.42 22.27
C PRO A 229 45.51 41.96 20.88
N SER A 230 45.74 41.06 19.94
CA SER A 230 45.65 41.37 18.51
C SER A 230 44.53 40.52 17.95
N ALA A 231 43.30 41.01 18.09
CA ALA A 231 42.12 40.36 17.54
C ALA A 231 42.26 40.32 16.02
N SER A 232 42.51 39.13 15.46
CA SER A 232 42.26 38.89 14.05
C SER A 232 40.75 38.90 13.86
N ILE A 233 40.22 39.96 13.24
CA ILE A 233 38.81 40.06 12.91
C ILE A 233 38.56 39.26 11.65
N PHE A 234 37.73 38.21 11.75
CA PHE A 234 37.14 37.55 10.61
C PHE A 234 35.78 38.21 10.34
N LEU A 235 35.72 39.04 9.30
CA LEU A 235 34.50 39.71 8.86
C LEU A 235 33.83 38.87 7.78
N ILE A 236 32.70 38.25 8.09
CA ILE A 236 31.81 37.68 7.08
C ILE A 236 31.00 38.83 6.51
N SER A 237 31.37 39.36 5.33
CA SER A 237 30.43 40.18 4.56
C SER A 237 29.30 39.24 4.11
N GLY A 238 28.06 39.57 4.45
CA GLY A 238 26.90 38.70 4.27
C GLY A 238 26.72 38.14 2.86
N ASN A 239 25.80 37.19 2.78
CA ASN A 239 25.48 36.41 1.59
C ASN A 239 25.16 37.36 0.42
N GLY A 240 25.99 37.31 -0.62
CA GLY A 240 25.93 38.16 -1.81
C GLY A 240 24.72 37.89 -2.70
N GLY A 241 23.52 38.12 -2.18
CA GLY A 241 22.31 38.42 -2.95
C GLY A 241 21.87 37.36 -3.98
N LEU A 242 22.04 36.07 -3.68
CA LEU A 242 21.45 35.01 -4.50
C LEU A 242 20.49 34.16 -3.65
N PRO A 243 19.23 34.01 -4.08
CA PRO A 243 18.27 33.13 -3.41
C PRO A 243 18.78 31.67 -3.41
N GLU A 244 18.53 30.93 -2.34
CA GLU A 244 18.94 29.52 -2.25
C GLU A 244 18.18 28.62 -3.26
N ARG A 245 17.00 29.06 -3.73
CA ARG A 245 16.20 28.37 -4.75
C ARG A 245 15.54 29.35 -5.74
N PRO A 246 15.32 28.94 -7.00
CA PRO A 246 14.57 29.75 -7.96
C PRO A 246 13.13 29.99 -7.47
N GLY A 247 12.77 31.26 -7.25
CA GLY A 247 11.42 31.67 -6.83
C GLY A 247 11.29 32.16 -5.38
N ASP A 248 12.35 32.06 -4.58
CA ASP A 248 12.37 32.67 -3.24
C ASP A 248 12.46 34.19 -3.33
N ALA A 249 11.81 34.89 -2.39
CA ALA A 249 11.85 36.34 -2.30
C ALA A 249 13.25 36.83 -1.95
N ASP A 250 13.70 37.90 -2.61
CA ASP A 250 15.02 38.50 -2.34
C ASP A 250 15.14 38.90 -0.86
N LEU A 251 16.18 38.38 -0.20
CA LEU A 251 16.52 38.75 1.17
C LEU A 251 16.96 40.22 1.19
N SER A 252 16.36 41.01 2.10
CA SER A 252 16.67 42.42 2.26
C SER A 252 18.17 42.65 2.50
N PRO A 253 18.83 43.58 1.78
CA PRO A 253 20.25 43.86 1.93
C PRO A 253 20.58 44.61 3.23
N TYR A 254 19.57 44.98 4.03
CA TYR A 254 19.77 45.71 5.28
C TYR A 254 19.85 44.75 6.48
N PRO A 255 20.93 44.79 7.28
CA PRO A 255 21.05 43.93 8.45
C PRO A 255 20.02 44.31 9.51
N THR A 256 19.16 43.38 9.91
CA THR A 256 18.29 43.56 11.08
C THR A 256 19.13 43.33 12.35
N GLY A 257 19.43 44.41 13.07
CA GLY A 257 20.10 44.32 14.38
C GLY A 257 19.20 43.72 15.46
N LYS A 258 19.79 43.00 16.42
CA LYS A 258 19.07 42.51 17.62
C LYS A 258 18.75 43.68 18.56
N ILE A 259 17.48 43.85 18.90
CA ILE A 259 17.03 44.78 19.94
C ILE A 259 17.37 44.18 21.30
N ARG A 260 18.07 44.95 22.14
CA ARG A 260 18.47 44.54 23.49
C ARG A 260 17.39 44.98 24.49
N SER A 261 16.84 44.07 25.28
CA SER A 261 15.91 44.42 26.35
C SER A 261 16.65 45.09 27.52
N VAL A 262 16.04 46.12 28.10
CA VAL A 262 16.55 46.78 29.32
C VAL A 262 16.27 45.89 30.53
N SER A 263 17.32 45.54 31.28
CA SER A 263 17.21 44.78 32.53
C SER A 263 16.70 45.70 33.64
N THR A 264 15.51 45.42 34.19
CA THR A 264 15.06 45.98 35.46
C THR A 264 15.38 44.99 36.58
N SER A 265 16.55 45.13 37.19
CA SER A 265 16.86 44.49 38.47
C SER A 265 16.85 45.57 39.54
N GLU A 266 15.78 45.55 40.34
CA GLU A 266 15.74 45.78 41.79
C GLU A 266 14.36 46.31 42.18
N LEU A 267 13.59 45.48 42.89
CA LEU A 267 12.89 45.83 44.13
C LEU A 267 12.29 44.55 44.71
N VAL A 268 13.01 44.08 45.73
CA VAL A 268 12.59 43.10 46.73
C VAL A 268 11.32 43.62 47.42
N GLY A 269 10.30 42.76 47.60
CA GLY A 269 9.12 43.12 48.38
C GLY A 269 8.06 42.02 48.42
N THR A 270 7.88 41.45 49.59
CA THR A 270 6.95 40.40 49.98
C THR A 270 5.46 40.79 49.93
N ASN A 271 4.61 39.78 49.73
CA ASN A 271 3.19 39.63 50.16
C ASN A 271 2.04 40.29 49.38
N SER A 272 0.98 39.46 49.26
CA SER A 272 -0.46 39.77 49.18
C SER A 272 -1.15 40.07 47.85
N LYS A 273 -2.00 39.10 47.46
CA LYS A 273 -3.39 39.17 46.98
C LYS A 273 -3.87 40.41 46.19
N ARG A 274 -4.43 40.11 45.00
CA ARG A 274 -5.58 40.73 44.30
C ARG A 274 -5.53 42.25 44.07
N ASN A 275 -5.49 42.68 42.80
CA ASN A 275 -6.69 43.06 42.03
C ASN A 275 -6.33 43.66 40.67
N ALA A 276 -7.29 43.52 39.75
CA ALA A 276 -7.28 43.99 38.38
C ALA A 276 -7.04 45.50 38.25
N ASN A 277 -6.27 45.89 37.23
CA ASN A 277 -6.55 47.04 36.35
C ASN A 277 -5.59 47.03 35.15
N LYS A 278 -5.97 46.26 34.12
CA LYS A 278 -5.34 46.27 32.80
C LYS A 278 -5.73 47.58 32.12
N LYS A 279 -4.83 48.55 32.05
CA LYS A 279 -4.97 49.73 31.18
C LYS A 279 -4.98 49.25 29.73
N ILE A 280 -6.13 49.38 29.07
CA ILE A 280 -6.31 49.14 27.65
C ILE A 280 -5.56 50.26 26.92
N SER A 281 -4.48 49.93 26.22
CA SER A 281 -3.80 50.85 25.31
C SER A 281 -4.74 51.17 24.15
N ALA A 282 -4.74 52.43 23.69
CA ALA A 282 -5.58 52.92 22.60
C ALA A 282 -5.54 51.98 21.37
N PRO A 283 -6.66 51.83 20.64
CA PRO A 283 -6.73 50.95 19.48
C PRO A 283 -5.71 51.37 18.43
N ILE A 284 -5.03 50.38 17.86
CA ILE A 284 -4.11 50.56 16.74
C ILE A 284 -4.95 50.96 15.52
N VAL A 285 -4.58 52.07 14.87
CA VAL A 285 -5.25 52.56 13.65
C VAL A 285 -4.25 52.49 12.51
N GLU A 286 -4.66 51.82 11.44
CA GLU A 286 -3.87 51.62 10.22
C GLU A 286 -3.63 52.95 9.48
N ALA A 287 -2.49 53.05 8.81
CA ALA A 287 -2.17 54.20 7.97
C ALA A 287 -3.10 54.27 6.75
N GLN A 288 -3.50 55.48 6.37
CA GLN A 288 -4.55 55.70 5.36
C GLN A 288 -3.99 56.18 4.01
N GLY A 289 -2.71 56.57 3.96
CA GLY A 289 -2.06 56.99 2.72
C GLY A 289 -0.54 57.10 2.85
N ILE A 290 0.12 57.33 1.72
CA ILE A 290 1.56 57.59 1.62
C ILE A 290 1.76 59.07 1.31
N TYR A 291 2.57 59.76 2.12
CA TYR A 291 2.86 61.18 1.98
C TYR A 291 4.34 61.39 1.69
N ARG A 292 4.64 62.28 0.75
CA ARG A 292 6.02 62.66 0.41
C ARG A 292 6.41 63.91 1.18
N LEU A 293 7.45 63.80 2.00
CA LEU A 293 8.03 64.93 2.71
C LEU A 293 8.89 65.79 1.79
N VAL A 294 9.16 67.03 2.22
CA VAL A 294 9.96 68.01 1.48
C VAL A 294 11.40 67.56 1.19
N ASN A 295 11.94 66.62 1.98
CA ASN A 295 13.24 65.99 1.75
C ASN A 295 13.19 64.81 0.75
N GLY A 296 12.00 64.48 0.24
CA GLY A 296 11.78 63.42 -0.75
C GLY A 296 11.47 62.04 -0.17
N GLU A 297 11.48 61.87 1.15
CA GLU A 297 11.11 60.61 1.81
C GLU A 297 9.59 60.37 1.78
N LEU A 298 9.19 59.10 1.64
CA LEU A 298 7.80 58.68 1.65
C LEU A 298 7.48 58.05 3.01
N VAL A 299 6.40 58.51 3.65
CA VAL A 299 5.92 58.01 4.94
C VAL A 299 4.46 57.58 4.84
N LEU A 300 4.16 56.38 5.36
CA LEU A 300 2.78 55.96 5.58
C LEU A 300 2.25 56.66 6.83
N SER A 301 1.15 57.40 6.68
CA SER A 301 0.49 58.08 7.79
C SER A 301 -1.03 58.12 7.57
N ARG A 302 -1.75 58.72 8.51
CA ARG A 302 -3.19 59.00 8.41
C ARG A 302 -3.40 60.50 8.21
N GLU A 303 -4.44 60.90 7.48
CA GLU A 303 -4.82 62.32 7.41
C GLU A 303 -5.31 62.79 8.78
N CYS A 304 -4.76 63.91 9.25
CA CYS A 304 -5.31 64.62 10.39
C CYS A 304 -6.45 65.52 9.88
N SER A 305 -7.68 65.24 10.28
CA SER A 305 -8.80 66.19 10.18
C SER A 305 -8.67 67.30 11.22
#